data_AF-A0A2M7LJY9-F1
#
_entry.id   AF-A0A2M7LJY9-F1
#
_cell.length_a   1.000
_cell.length_b   1.000
_cell.length_c   1.000
_cell.angle_alpha   90.00
_cell.angle_beta   90.00
_cell.angle_gamma   90.00
#
_symmetry.space_group_name_H-M   'P 1'
#
loop_
_entity.id
_entity.type
_entity.pdbx_description
1 polymer ?
#
loop_
_entity_poly.entity_id
_entity_poly.type
_entity_poly.pdbx_seq_one_letter_code
_entity_poly.pdbx_strand_id
1 'polypeptide(L)'
;MKIIALEIKDFAPIKHLKIDNMGDVVIIAGANGSGKTRLKEAIVGTLQGSTQMSMSIAATRDKEKEEFGDSVINVTQGINNPKLVAYIQKRRFGRGQYVGSLVQIDSHRNIQTITYRQVSWQVSDPDDQETQSNFYYQNFTNRWQDFMNYIHDKVAAYHNQLATEVINGTDISAVKIKEKLPHPLDKYKKIFSTLLPGK
;
A
#
# COMPACT_ATOMS: atom_id res chain seq x y z
N MET A 1 -15.49 5.20 -4.05
CA MET A 1 -16.40 4.72 -3.00
C MET A 1 -16.44 5.69 -1.83
N LYS A 2 -17.56 5.73 -1.10
CA LYS A 2 -17.74 6.53 0.12
C LYS A 2 -18.42 5.69 1.20
N ILE A 3 -17.92 5.70 2.43
CA ILE A 3 -18.63 5.10 3.57
C ILE A 3 -19.74 6.07 3.99
N ILE A 4 -20.99 5.61 4.00
CA ILE A 4 -22.15 6.44 4.36
C ILE A 4 -22.69 6.10 5.75
N ALA A 5 -22.49 4.87 6.21
CA ALA A 5 -22.83 4.43 7.55
C ALA A 5 -21.89 3.31 8.00
N LEU A 6 -21.65 3.22 9.31
CA LEU A 6 -20.92 2.13 9.93
C LEU A 6 -21.53 1.78 11.30
N GLU A 7 -21.47 0.51 11.65
CA GLU A 7 -21.86 0.01 12.96
C GLU A 7 -20.87 -1.07 13.41
N ILE A 8 -20.38 -0.94 14.63
CA ILE A 8 -19.48 -1.91 15.25
C ILE A 8 -19.99 -2.24 16.66
N LYS A 9 -20.07 -3.53 16.96
CA LYS A 9 -20.50 -4.09 18.25
C LYS A 9 -19.43 -5.01 18.81
N ASP A 10 -19.25 -4.95 20.12
CA ASP A 10 -18.40 -5.85 20.91
C ASP A 10 -16.94 -5.92 20.42
N PHE A 11 -16.37 -4.77 20.06
CA PHE A 11 -14.99 -4.66 19.57
C PHE A 11 -14.12 -3.82 20.51
N ALA A 12 -13.55 -4.46 21.53
CA ALA A 12 -12.85 -3.79 22.62
C ALA A 12 -11.82 -2.74 22.14
N PRO A 13 -11.84 -1.51 22.70
CA PRO A 13 -12.64 -1.03 23.84
C PRO A 13 -14.05 -0.51 23.48
N ILE A 14 -14.46 -0.65 22.22
CA ILE A 14 -15.72 -0.14 21.68
C ILE A 14 -16.83 -1.17 21.97
N LYS A 15 -17.76 -0.83 22.88
CA LYS A 15 -18.93 -1.68 23.16
C LYS A 15 -19.94 -1.64 22.02
N HIS A 16 -20.32 -0.43 21.62
CA HIS A 16 -21.22 -0.20 20.50
C HIS A 16 -20.95 1.20 19.95
N LEU A 17 -20.77 1.29 18.64
CA LEU A 17 -20.69 2.55 17.92
C LEU A 17 -21.51 2.38 16.64
N LYS A 18 -22.45 3.30 16.44
CA LYS A 18 -23.23 3.41 15.21
C LYS A 18 -23.13 4.84 14.71
N ILE A 19 -22.73 5.01 13.46
CA ILE A 19 -22.62 6.30 12.80
C ILE A 19 -23.37 6.18 11.49
N ASP A 20 -24.38 7.03 11.33
CA ASP A 20 -25.17 7.15 10.10
C ASP A 20 -24.89 8.51 9.44
N ASN A 21 -25.18 8.62 8.15
CA ASN A 21 -25.07 9.86 7.36
C ASN A 21 -23.68 10.53 7.43
N MET A 22 -22.63 9.76 7.16
CA MET A 22 -21.25 10.25 7.15
C MET A 22 -21.02 11.27 6.02
N GLY A 23 -20.43 12.41 6.39
CA GLY A 23 -20.00 13.46 5.46
C GLY A 23 -18.77 13.06 4.64
N ASP A 24 -18.29 13.97 3.79
CA ASP A 24 -17.07 13.74 3.00
C ASP A 24 -15.79 13.80 3.85
N VAL A 25 -15.86 14.55 4.96
CA VAL A 25 -14.79 14.65 5.96
C VAL A 25 -15.36 14.19 7.29
N VAL A 26 -14.71 13.19 7.90
CA VAL A 26 -15.07 12.68 9.22
C VAL A 26 -13.85 12.76 10.12
N ILE A 27 -14.01 13.48 11.24
CA ILE A 27 -12.97 13.65 12.24
C ILE A 27 -13.32 12.77 13.45
N ILE A 28 -12.44 11.81 13.76
CA ILE A 28 -12.57 10.94 14.92
C ILE A 28 -11.59 11.42 15.99
N ALA A 29 -12.09 12.12 17.00
CA ALA A 29 -11.32 12.64 18.12
C ALA A 29 -11.77 12.02 19.44
N GLY A 30 -10.87 11.93 20.42
CA GLY A 30 -11.15 11.34 21.73
C GLY A 30 -9.89 11.12 22.56
N ALA A 31 -10.05 10.79 23.84
CA ALA A 31 -8.95 10.55 24.77
C ALA A 31 -8.03 9.39 24.33
N ASN A 32 -6.81 9.34 24.87
CA ASN A 32 -5.95 8.17 24.68
C ASN A 32 -6.63 6.92 25.25
N GLY A 33 -6.52 5.79 24.54
CA GLY A 33 -7.21 4.55 24.91
C GLY A 33 -8.69 4.47 24.51
N SER A 34 -9.29 5.51 23.94
CA SER A 34 -10.73 5.50 23.55
C SER A 34 -11.08 4.60 22.36
N GLY A 35 -10.13 3.83 21.82
CA GLY A 35 -10.37 2.92 20.70
C GLY A 35 -10.22 3.52 19.29
N LYS A 36 -9.69 4.75 19.13
CA LYS A 36 -9.49 5.37 17.79
C LYS A 36 -8.70 4.49 16.83
N THR A 37 -7.55 3.97 17.27
CA THR A 37 -6.70 3.08 16.46
C THR A 37 -7.43 1.79 16.11
N ARG A 38 -8.14 1.21 17.09
CA ARG A 38 -8.96 -0.01 16.90
C ARG A 38 -10.07 0.21 15.88
N LEU A 39 -10.75 1.35 15.93
CA LEU A 39 -11.77 1.70 14.94
C LEU A 39 -11.18 1.82 13.53
N LYS A 40 -10.00 2.46 13.39
CA LYS A 40 -9.28 2.54 12.11
C LYS A 40 -8.94 1.16 11.58
N GLU A 41 -8.39 0.29 12.43
CA GLU A 41 -8.06 -1.10 12.09
C GLU A 41 -9.30 -1.89 11.64
N ALA A 42 -10.43 -1.72 12.33
CA ALA A 42 -11.70 -2.37 11.97
C ALA A 42 -12.24 -1.93 10.61
N ILE A 43 -12.14 -0.64 10.29
CA ILE A 43 -12.51 -0.09 8.98
C ILE A 43 -11.63 -0.70 7.88
N VAL A 44 -10.31 -0.69 8.08
CA VAL A 44 -9.35 -1.23 7.10
C VAL A 44 -9.55 -2.73 6.91
N GLY A 45 -9.69 -3.49 8.00
CA GLY A 45 -9.94 -4.93 7.95
C GLY A 45 -11.24 -5.27 7.20
N THR A 46 -12.31 -4.54 7.49
CA THR A 46 -13.61 -4.74 6.82
C THR A 46 -13.52 -4.50 5.32
N LEU A 47 -12.80 -3.46 4.89
CA LEU A 47 -12.54 -3.20 3.47
C LEU A 47 -11.60 -4.23 2.82
N GLN A 48 -10.74 -4.90 3.59
CA GLN A 48 -9.88 -5.97 3.10
C GLN A 48 -10.60 -7.33 2.99
N GLY A 49 -11.78 -7.46 3.60
CA GLY A 49 -12.60 -8.66 3.61
C GLY A 49 -12.73 -9.33 4.98
N SER A 50 -12.05 -8.85 6.02
CA SER A 50 -12.31 -9.31 7.40
C SER A 50 -13.43 -8.45 7.99
N THR A 51 -14.67 -8.93 7.89
CA THR A 51 -15.90 -8.18 8.22
C THR A 51 -16.08 -7.96 9.73
N GLN A 52 -15.22 -7.13 10.31
CA GLN A 52 -15.19 -6.79 11.74
C GLN A 52 -16.29 -5.80 12.13
N MET A 53 -16.88 -5.10 11.15
CA MET A 53 -17.98 -4.17 11.37
C MET A 53 -19.01 -4.25 10.24
N SER A 54 -20.21 -3.76 10.52
CA SER A 54 -21.21 -3.49 9.49
C SER A 54 -20.93 -2.13 8.84
N MET A 55 -21.08 -2.04 7.52
CA MET A 55 -20.77 -0.84 6.76
C MET A 55 -21.68 -0.72 5.54
N SER A 56 -22.17 0.49 5.28
CA SER A 56 -22.82 0.83 4.02
C SER A 56 -21.88 1.71 3.20
N ILE A 57 -21.57 1.28 1.99
CA ILE A 57 -20.62 1.94 1.10
C ILE A 57 -21.33 2.35 -0.18
N ALA A 58 -21.34 3.65 -0.48
CA ALA A 58 -21.88 4.19 -1.71
C ALA A 58 -20.84 4.17 -2.85
N ALA A 59 -21.30 3.81 -4.04
CA ALA A 59 -20.57 3.98 -5.28
C ALA A 59 -20.46 5.46 -5.64
N THR A 60 -19.24 5.92 -5.93
CA THR A 60 -18.92 7.29 -6.35
C THR A 60 -18.62 7.42 -7.85
N ARG A 61 -18.52 6.29 -8.55
CA ARG A 61 -18.29 6.24 -10.00
C ARG A 61 -19.19 5.20 -10.64
N ASP A 62 -19.52 5.36 -11.90
CA ASP A 62 -20.46 4.46 -12.59
C ASP A 62 -19.92 3.03 -12.71
N LYS A 63 -18.60 2.87 -12.93
CA LYS A 63 -17.95 1.55 -12.84
C LYS A 63 -18.15 0.86 -11.48
N GLU A 64 -18.21 1.62 -10.38
CA GLU A 64 -18.47 1.03 -9.07
C GLU A 64 -19.92 0.55 -8.96
N LYS A 65 -20.87 1.29 -9.55
CA LYS A 65 -22.29 0.88 -9.61
C LYS A 65 -22.47 -0.39 -10.43
N GLU A 66 -21.80 -0.50 -11.57
CA GLU A 66 -21.81 -1.70 -12.42
C GLU A 66 -21.27 -2.91 -11.67
N GLU A 67 -20.15 -2.77 -10.95
CA GLU A 67 -19.55 -3.87 -10.20
C GLU A 67 -20.34 -4.26 -8.94
N PHE A 68 -20.99 -3.30 -8.27
CA PHE A 68 -21.84 -3.58 -7.12
C PHE A 68 -23.21 -4.13 -7.53
N GLY A 69 -23.67 -3.78 -8.73
CA GLY A 69 -25.05 -3.98 -9.19
C GLY A 69 -26.06 -3.04 -8.51
N ASP A 70 -25.58 -2.07 -7.73
CA ASP A 70 -26.38 -1.08 -7.01
C ASP A 70 -25.51 0.15 -6.69
N SER A 71 -26.16 1.25 -6.36
CA SER A 71 -25.58 2.47 -5.80
C SER A 71 -24.93 2.27 -4.42
N VAL A 72 -25.37 1.28 -3.64
CA VAL A 72 -24.88 1.02 -2.28
C VAL A 72 -24.61 -0.47 -2.09
N ILE A 73 -23.47 -0.77 -1.46
CA ILE A 73 -23.14 -2.11 -0.99
C ILE A 73 -23.18 -2.14 0.53
N ASN A 74 -23.90 -3.11 1.09
CA ASN A 74 -24.01 -3.33 2.52
C ASN A 74 -23.14 -4.51 2.95
N VAL A 75 -22.31 -4.28 3.96
CA VAL A 75 -21.50 -5.28 4.63
C VAL A 75 -22.06 -5.46 6.03
N THR A 76 -22.22 -6.70 6.46
CA THR A 76 -22.70 -7.02 7.81
C THR A 76 -21.54 -7.61 8.60
N GLN A 77 -21.42 -7.22 9.87
CA GLN A 77 -20.43 -7.78 10.79
C GLN A 77 -20.50 -9.32 10.78
N GLY A 78 -19.35 -9.97 10.60
CA GLY A 78 -19.18 -11.41 10.55
C GLY A 78 -19.59 -12.08 9.23
N ILE A 79 -20.17 -11.35 8.27
CA ILE A 79 -20.63 -11.89 6.99
C ILE A 79 -19.83 -11.29 5.86
N ASN A 80 -18.98 -12.10 5.24
CA ASN A 80 -18.20 -11.69 4.08
C ASN A 80 -19.11 -11.32 2.91
N ASN A 81 -18.92 -10.11 2.37
CA ASN A 81 -19.59 -9.68 1.17
C ASN A 81 -18.72 -10.00 -0.07
N PRO A 82 -19.06 -11.02 -0.88
CA PRO A 82 -18.23 -11.44 -2.00
C PRO A 82 -18.09 -10.36 -3.08
N LYS A 83 -19.09 -9.49 -3.25
CA LYS A 83 -19.02 -8.38 -4.22
C LYS A 83 -17.96 -7.36 -3.81
N LEU A 84 -17.93 -6.99 -2.52
CA LEU A 84 -16.91 -6.08 -2.01
C LEU A 84 -15.51 -6.71 -2.12
N VAL A 85 -15.38 -7.97 -1.71
CA VAL A 85 -14.10 -8.68 -1.78
C VAL A 85 -13.60 -8.78 -3.22
N ALA A 86 -14.44 -9.19 -4.16
CA ALA A 86 -14.10 -9.28 -5.58
C ALA A 86 -13.71 -7.91 -6.16
N TYR A 87 -14.47 -6.87 -5.83
CA TYR A 87 -14.18 -5.51 -6.27
C TYR A 87 -12.83 -5.00 -5.75
N ILE A 88 -12.58 -5.17 -4.44
CA ILE A 88 -11.31 -4.78 -3.83
C ILE A 88 -10.16 -5.61 -4.42
N GLN A 89 -10.39 -6.89 -4.72
CA GLN A 89 -9.40 -7.79 -5.32
C GLN A 89 -9.05 -7.45 -6.77
N LYS A 90 -10.02 -7.03 -7.60
CA LYS A 90 -9.74 -6.59 -8.97
C LYS A 90 -8.80 -5.38 -9.02
N ARG A 91 -8.85 -4.52 -8.01
CA ARG A 91 -7.94 -3.38 -7.87
C ARG A 91 -6.55 -3.76 -7.35
N ARG A 92 -6.31 -5.04 -7.02
CA ARG A 92 -5.02 -5.56 -6.53
C ARG A 92 -4.03 -5.89 -7.65
N PHE A 93 -4.47 -5.95 -8.92
CA PHE A 93 -3.64 -6.42 -10.03
C PHE A 93 -3.45 -5.34 -11.10
N GLY A 94 -2.20 -4.95 -11.36
CA GLY A 94 -1.83 -4.21 -12.57
C GLY A 94 -0.65 -3.26 -12.40
N ARG A 95 0.45 -3.60 -13.09
CA ARG A 95 1.67 -2.79 -13.32
C ARG A 95 1.33 -1.34 -13.68
N GLY A 96 1.22 -0.46 -12.67
CA GLY A 96 1.04 0.98 -12.85
C GLY A 96 -0.38 1.49 -13.13
N GLN A 97 -1.43 0.65 -13.07
CA GLN A 97 -2.82 1.10 -13.25
C GLN A 97 -3.57 1.17 -11.91
N TYR A 98 -3.07 1.99 -10.99
CA TYR A 98 -3.72 2.20 -9.69
C TYR A 98 -4.94 3.11 -9.81
N VAL A 99 -6.12 2.52 -10.04
CA VAL A 99 -7.38 3.27 -10.06
C VAL A 99 -8.10 3.08 -8.72
N GLY A 100 -7.82 3.98 -7.76
CA GLY A 100 -8.54 4.06 -6.49
C GLY A 100 -8.09 3.02 -5.44
N SER A 101 -6.86 3.20 -4.95
CA SER A 101 -6.29 2.45 -3.82
C SER A 101 -6.70 3.08 -2.48
N LEU A 102 -6.91 2.25 -1.45
CA LEU A 102 -7.01 2.75 -0.07
C LEU A 102 -5.60 3.05 0.41
N VAL A 103 -5.33 4.31 0.75
CA VAL A 103 -4.03 4.72 1.29
C VAL A 103 -4.20 5.04 2.76
N GLN A 104 -3.54 4.25 3.61
CA GLN A 104 -3.46 4.56 5.03
C GLN A 104 -2.33 5.57 5.27
N ILE A 105 -2.68 6.80 5.64
CA ILE A 105 -1.71 7.84 6.02
C ILE A 105 -1.66 7.92 7.55
N ASP A 106 -0.51 7.58 8.11
CA ASP A 106 -0.27 7.67 9.55
C ASP A 106 0.86 8.65 9.83
N SER A 107 0.66 9.54 10.81
CA SER A 107 1.73 10.35 11.37
C SER A 107 2.42 9.59 12.50
N HIS A 108 3.36 8.71 12.16
CA HIS A 108 4.29 8.13 13.15
C HIS A 108 5.55 9.00 13.24
N ARG A 109 5.68 9.77 14.31
CA ARG A 109 6.85 10.64 14.58
C ARG A 109 7.97 9.93 15.35
N ASN A 110 8.01 8.60 15.31
CA ASN A 110 9.03 7.84 16.02
C ASN A 110 10.17 7.48 15.07
N ILE A 111 11.41 7.70 15.51
CA ILE A 111 12.61 7.31 14.76
C ILE A 111 12.77 5.81 14.94
N GLN A 112 12.80 5.07 13.83
CA GLN A 112 13.04 3.63 13.86
C GLN A 112 14.31 3.29 13.11
N THR A 113 15.08 2.37 13.69
CA THR A 113 16.22 1.78 13.00
C THR A 113 15.74 0.91 11.86
N ILE A 114 16.24 1.17 10.66
CA ILE A 114 15.91 0.39 9.47
C ILE A 114 16.73 -0.90 9.49
N THR A 115 16.05 -2.04 9.39
CA THR A 115 16.71 -3.36 9.32
C THR A 115 16.73 -3.84 7.89
N TYR A 116 17.91 -3.90 7.28
CA TYR A 116 18.06 -4.36 5.90
C TYR A 116 18.00 -5.88 5.82
N ARG A 117 17.38 -6.41 4.75
CA ARG A 117 17.44 -7.84 4.43
C ARG A 117 18.88 -8.24 4.06
N GLN A 118 19.26 -9.45 4.42
CA GLN A 118 20.56 -10.00 4.01
C GLN A 118 20.57 -10.20 2.50
N VAL A 119 21.56 -9.62 1.81
CA VAL A 119 21.73 -9.78 0.37
C VAL A 119 22.26 -11.18 0.06
N SER A 120 21.61 -11.87 -0.87
CA SER A 120 22.12 -13.09 -1.50
C SER A 120 22.64 -12.76 -2.91
N TRP A 121 23.58 -13.56 -3.41
CA TRP A 121 24.01 -13.50 -4.81
C TRP A 121 22.90 -13.85 -5.81
N GLN A 122 21.80 -14.43 -5.33
CA GLN A 122 20.63 -14.82 -6.13
C GLN A 122 19.45 -13.84 -6.00
N VAL A 123 19.70 -12.59 -5.58
CA VAL A 123 18.63 -11.58 -5.48
C VAL A 123 18.08 -11.28 -6.88
N SER A 124 16.80 -11.61 -7.08
CA SER A 124 16.04 -11.21 -8.27
C SER A 124 15.76 -9.71 -8.24
N ASP A 125 15.58 -9.12 -9.42
CA ASP A 125 15.19 -7.72 -9.50
C ASP A 125 13.82 -7.54 -8.79
N PRO A 126 13.72 -6.65 -7.79
CA PRO A 126 12.45 -6.45 -7.10
C PRO A 126 11.36 -5.85 -7.98
N ASP A 127 11.67 -5.29 -9.16
CA ASP A 127 10.65 -4.87 -10.15
C ASP A 127 9.94 -6.06 -10.80
N ASP A 128 10.57 -7.23 -10.82
CA ASP A 128 9.97 -8.47 -11.31
C ASP A 128 9.08 -9.14 -10.25
N GLN A 129 9.18 -8.69 -8.99
CA GLN A 129 8.37 -9.20 -7.90
C GLN A 129 6.98 -8.56 -7.91
N GLU A 130 5.94 -9.37 -7.71
CA GLU A 130 4.60 -8.83 -7.49
C GLU A 130 4.56 -8.05 -6.18
N THR A 131 4.17 -6.76 -6.26
CA THR A 131 3.90 -5.99 -5.06
C THR A 131 2.74 -6.63 -4.32
N GLN A 132 2.92 -6.90 -3.02
CA GLN A 132 1.84 -7.46 -2.21
C GLN A 132 0.62 -6.56 -2.29
N SER A 133 -0.52 -7.17 -2.58
CA SER A 133 -1.80 -6.47 -2.75
C SER A 133 -2.24 -5.64 -1.54
N ASN A 134 -1.66 -5.93 -0.37
CA ASN A 134 -1.96 -5.25 0.88
C ASN A 134 -1.00 -4.09 1.21
N PHE A 135 -0.03 -3.79 0.34
CA PHE A 135 1.04 -2.83 0.62
C PHE A 135 0.51 -1.49 1.15
N TYR A 136 -0.48 -0.88 0.49
CA TYR A 136 -1.02 0.43 0.86
C TYR A 136 -1.86 0.47 2.15
N TYR A 137 -2.27 -0.69 2.65
CA TYR A 137 -2.98 -0.81 3.92
C TYR A 137 -2.05 -0.94 5.12
N GLN A 138 -0.77 -1.21 4.89
CA GLN A 138 0.17 -1.33 5.97
C GLN A 138 0.46 0.04 6.59
N ASN A 139 0.77 0.03 7.89
CA ASN A 139 1.24 1.21 8.60
C ASN A 139 2.44 1.83 7.85
N PHE A 140 2.53 3.15 7.85
CA PHE A 140 3.58 3.89 7.13
C PHE A 140 4.99 3.34 7.41
N THR A 141 5.28 3.01 8.66
CA THR A 141 6.54 2.41 9.09
C THR A 141 6.92 1.16 8.31
N ASN A 142 5.99 0.23 8.12
CA ASN A 142 6.26 -1.01 7.41
C ASN A 142 6.46 -0.72 5.92
N ARG A 143 5.64 0.16 5.33
CA ARG A 143 5.80 0.60 3.94
C ARG A 143 7.16 1.26 3.70
N TRP A 144 7.64 2.05 4.67
CA TRP A 144 8.96 2.67 4.63
C TRP A 144 10.08 1.63 4.70
N GLN A 145 9.98 0.68 5.63
CA GLN A 145 10.93 -0.41 5.77
C GLN A 145 10.99 -1.28 4.50
N ASP A 146 9.84 -1.59 3.90
CA ASP A 146 9.73 -2.32 2.64
C ASP A 146 10.32 -1.53 1.48
N PHE A 147 10.10 -0.21 1.43
CA PHE A 147 10.70 0.66 0.42
C PHE A 147 12.23 0.72 0.54
N MET A 148 12.77 0.82 1.76
CA MET A 148 14.22 0.81 1.99
C MET A 148 14.84 -0.54 1.63
N ASN A 149 14.14 -1.64 1.93
CA ASN A 149 14.55 -2.97 1.48
C ASN A 149 14.49 -3.11 -0.04
N TYR A 150 13.44 -2.59 -0.68
CA TYR A 150 13.33 -2.56 -2.14
C TYR A 150 14.53 -1.82 -2.77
N ILE A 151 14.90 -0.63 -2.27
CA ILE A 151 16.08 0.10 -2.76
C ILE A 151 17.34 -0.74 -2.60
N HIS A 152 17.51 -1.35 -1.42
CA HIS A 152 18.67 -2.16 -1.09
C HIS A 152 18.78 -3.39 -2.02
N ASP A 153 17.69 -4.12 -2.20
CA ASP A 153 17.61 -5.30 -3.07
C ASP A 153 17.83 -4.91 -4.55
N LYS A 154 17.31 -3.75 -4.98
CA LYS A 154 17.49 -3.23 -6.34
C LYS A 154 18.96 -2.87 -6.62
N VAL A 155 19.65 -2.27 -5.66
CA VAL A 155 21.08 -1.97 -5.77
C VAL A 155 21.91 -3.25 -5.78
N ALA A 156 21.56 -4.22 -4.95
CA ALA A 156 22.21 -5.53 -4.95
C ALA A 156 22.04 -6.28 -6.28
N ALA A 157 20.81 -6.34 -6.82
CA ALA A 157 20.52 -6.94 -8.12
C ALA A 157 21.33 -6.28 -9.24
N TYR A 158 21.43 -4.94 -9.22
CA TYR A 158 22.26 -4.18 -10.14
C TYR A 158 23.75 -4.57 -10.06
N HIS A 159 24.30 -4.69 -8.85
CA HIS A 159 25.69 -5.14 -8.68
C HIS A 159 25.92 -6.58 -9.16
N ASN A 160 24.96 -7.48 -8.96
CA ASN A 160 25.03 -8.85 -9.47
C ASN A 160 25.00 -8.91 -11.00
N GLN A 161 24.14 -8.10 -11.64
CA GLN A 161 24.08 -7.96 -13.10
C GLN A 161 25.40 -7.40 -13.65
N LEU A 162 25.95 -6.37 -13.02
CA LEU A 162 27.26 -5.83 -13.38
C LEU A 162 28.37 -6.89 -13.26
N ALA A 163 28.41 -7.64 -12.15
CA ALA A 163 29.39 -8.70 -11.96
C ALA A 163 29.29 -9.79 -13.03
N THR A 164 28.06 -10.17 -13.40
CA THR A 164 27.81 -11.18 -14.44
C THR A 164 28.25 -10.70 -15.82
N GLU A 165 27.97 -9.44 -16.17
CA GLU A 165 28.42 -8.84 -17.43
C GLU A 165 29.95 -8.67 -17.47
N VAL A 166 30.60 -8.40 -16.34
CA VAL A 166 32.08 -8.35 -16.25
C VAL A 166 32.70 -9.75 -16.38
N ILE A 167 32.09 -10.77 -15.78
CA ILE A 167 32.57 -12.16 -15.88
C ILE A 167 32.37 -12.72 -17.30
N ASN A 168 31.23 -12.42 -17.92
CA ASN A 168 30.87 -12.94 -19.25
C ASN A 168 31.44 -12.10 -20.41
N GLY A 169 31.77 -10.84 -20.16
CA GLY A 169 32.28 -9.90 -21.16
C GLY A 169 33.80 -9.87 -21.17
N THR A 170 34.41 -10.55 -22.14
CA THR A 170 35.81 -10.31 -22.50
C THR A 170 35.93 -8.91 -23.13
N ASP A 171 36.53 -7.97 -22.38
CA ASP A 171 37.10 -6.71 -22.88
C ASP A 171 36.13 -5.52 -23.11
N ILE A 172 35.06 -5.42 -22.32
CA ILE A 172 34.19 -4.22 -22.33
C ILE A 172 34.69 -3.21 -21.29
N SER A 173 35.21 -2.07 -21.76
CA SER A 173 35.50 -0.89 -20.92
C SER A 173 34.32 -0.58 -19.97
N ALA A 174 34.62 -0.33 -18.70
CA ALA A 174 33.64 -0.03 -17.64
C ALA A 174 32.65 1.09 -17.99
N VAL A 175 33.00 1.97 -18.94
CA VAL A 175 32.12 3.04 -19.44
C VAL A 175 30.96 2.48 -20.27
N LYS A 176 31.23 1.53 -21.17
CA LYS A 176 30.19 0.90 -22.01
C LYS A 176 29.22 0.04 -21.21
N ILE A 177 29.69 -0.59 -20.13
CA ILE A 177 28.83 -1.35 -19.21
C ILE A 177 27.85 -0.41 -18.49
N LYS A 178 28.30 0.76 -18.04
CA LYS A 178 27.43 1.77 -17.40
C LYS A 178 26.38 2.36 -18.33
N GLU A 179 26.70 2.51 -19.62
CA GLU A 179 25.73 2.95 -20.63
C GLU A 179 24.64 1.90 -20.89
N LYS A 180 25.01 0.61 -20.90
CA LYS A 180 24.08 -0.52 -21.09
C LYS A 180 23.22 -0.78 -19.84
N LEU A 181 23.78 -0.56 -18.65
CA LEU A 181 23.14 -0.77 -17.36
C LEU A 181 23.22 0.52 -16.51
N PRO A 182 22.32 1.49 -16.74
CA PRO A 182 22.28 2.70 -15.93
C PRO A 182 21.90 2.37 -14.49
N HIS A 183 22.40 3.15 -13.53
CA HIS A 183 22.09 2.91 -12.13
C HIS A 183 20.58 3.10 -11.89
N PRO A 184 19.90 2.15 -11.23
CA PRO A 184 18.45 2.20 -11.04
C PRO A 184 17.94 3.43 -10.27
N LEU A 185 18.82 4.14 -9.55
CA LEU A 185 18.45 5.28 -8.73
C LEU A 185 18.60 6.63 -9.46
N ASP A 186 19.23 6.67 -10.63
CA ASP A 186 19.53 7.94 -11.30
C ASP A 186 18.27 8.67 -11.79
N LYS A 187 17.23 7.91 -12.19
CA LYS A 187 15.91 8.48 -12.49
C LYS A 187 15.34 9.23 -11.29
N TYR A 188 15.44 8.64 -10.09
CA TYR A 188 14.94 9.26 -8.87
C TYR A 188 15.76 10.48 -8.48
N LYS A 189 17.10 10.40 -8.55
CA LYS A 189 17.98 11.56 -8.31
C LYS A 189 17.61 12.74 -9.22
N LYS A 190 17.36 12.48 -10.50
CA LYS A 190 16.94 13.50 -11.47
C LYS A 190 15.57 14.11 -11.14
N ILE A 191 14.62 13.29 -10.71
CA ILE A 191 13.30 13.76 -10.29
C ILE A 191 13.44 14.64 -9.03
N PHE A 192 14.19 14.19 -8.02
CA PHE A 192 14.39 14.94 -6.79
C PHE A 192 15.12 16.26 -7.04
N SER A 193 16.17 16.29 -7.87
CA SER A 193 16.86 17.54 -8.20
C SER A 193 15.98 18.53 -8.97
N THR A 194 15.01 18.03 -9.75
CA THR A 194 14.03 18.87 -10.45
C THR A 194 12.96 19.41 -9.51
N LEU A 195 12.48 18.59 -8.56
CA LEU A 195 11.42 18.97 -7.61
C LEU A 195 11.94 19.84 -6.45
N LEU A 196 13.22 19.71 -6.10
CA LEU A 196 13.88 20.46 -5.03
C LEU A 196 15.09 21.23 -5.59
N PRO A 197 14.89 22.22 -6.47
CA PRO A 197 16.00 22.99 -7.03
C PRO A 197 16.75 23.73 -5.91
N GLY A 198 18.08 23.56 -5.87
CA GLY A 198 18.96 24.23 -4.91
C GLY A 198 19.27 23.47 -3.61
N LYS A 199 18.88 22.19 -3.52
CA LYS A 199 19.35 21.24 -2.51
C LYS A 199 19.98 20.02 -3.17
#